data_AF-A0A1R2BFV5-F1
#
_entry.id   AF-A0A1R2BFV5-F1
#
_cell.length_a   1.000
_cell.length_b   1.000
_cell.length_c   1.000
_cell.angle_alpha   90.00
_cell.angle_beta   90.00
_cell.angle_gamma   90.00
#
_symmetry.space_group_name_H-M   'P 1'
#
loop_
_entity.id
_entity.type
_entity.pdbx_description
1 polymer ?
#
loop_
_entity_poly.entity_id
_entity_poly.type
_entity_poly.pdbx_seq_one_letter_code
_entity_poly.pdbx_strand_id
1 'polypeptide(L)'
;MDSTVLGSLKMDLKGSIRETTGELESWGSEKKTLIMSMLEDCGFMIGEETFRRMVMEFRGYEYLVTLTREEIFVILRTNET
;
A
#
# COMPACT_ATOMS: atom_id res chain seq x y z
N MET A 1 -0.52 18.42 -13.65
CA MET A 1 -0.22 17.35 -14.63
C MET A 1 -0.77 16.06 -14.06
N ASP A 2 -1.07 15.06 -14.89
CA ASP A 2 -1.67 13.81 -14.39
C ASP A 2 -0.67 13.00 -13.54
N SER A 3 -1.11 12.49 -12.39
CA SER A 3 -0.29 11.59 -11.56
C SER A 3 0.06 10.33 -12.35
N THR A 4 1.34 9.95 -12.40
CA THR A 4 1.82 8.76 -13.11
C THR A 4 1.94 7.60 -12.13
N VAL A 5 1.32 6.46 -12.44
CA VAL A 5 1.49 5.22 -11.66
C VAL A 5 2.85 4.62 -11.99
N LEU A 6 3.66 4.38 -10.95
CA LEU A 6 5.01 3.82 -11.06
C LEU A 6 5.07 2.34 -10.67
N GLY A 7 4.05 1.86 -9.94
CA GLY A 7 3.94 0.44 -9.59
C GLY A 7 2.69 0.12 -8.78
N SER A 8 2.34 -1.17 -8.76
CA SER A 8 1.24 -1.71 -7.97
C SER A 8 1.68 -2.97 -7.24
N LEU A 9 1.09 -3.21 -6.07
CA LEU A 9 1.35 -4.40 -5.26
C LEU A 9 0.03 -4.86 -4.66
N LYS A 10 -0.20 -6.17 -4.75
CA LYS A 10 -1.33 -6.87 -4.19
C LYS A 10 -0.82 -7.98 -3.29
N MET A 11 -1.28 -8.00 -2.04
CA MET A 11 -0.88 -9.00 -1.05
C MET A 11 -2.09 -9.50 -0.26
N ASP A 12 -2.02 -10.71 0.27
CA ASP A 12 -3.02 -11.17 1.23
C ASP A 12 -2.78 -10.56 2.62
N LEU A 13 -3.75 -10.74 3.54
CA LEU A 13 -3.66 -10.25 4.92
C LEU A 13 -2.53 -10.89 5.75
N LYS A 14 -1.79 -11.87 5.21
CA LYS A 14 -0.57 -12.43 5.83
C LYS A 14 0.70 -11.85 5.23
N GLY A 15 0.57 -10.94 4.27
CA GLY A 15 1.65 -10.27 3.59
C GLY A 15 2.28 -11.04 2.43
N SER A 16 1.65 -12.12 1.95
CA SER A 16 2.12 -12.86 0.78
C SER A 16 1.72 -12.12 -0.49
N ILE A 17 2.69 -11.88 -1.38
CA ILE A 17 2.44 -11.20 -2.66
C ILE A 17 1.62 -12.11 -3.57
N ARG A 18 0.56 -11.53 -4.15
CA ARG A 18 -0.25 -12.10 -5.23
C ARG A 18 0.15 -11.54 -6.59
N GLU A 19 0.39 -10.24 -6.64
CA GLU A 19 0.73 -9.51 -7.85
C GLU A 19 1.62 -8.32 -7.49
N THR A 20 2.60 -8.00 -8.33
CA THR A 20 3.44 -6.80 -8.18
C THR A 20 3.91 -6.34 -9.54
N THR A 21 4.00 -5.02 -9.73
CA THR A 21 4.41 -4.40 -11.00
C THR A 21 5.27 -3.16 -10.77
N GLY A 22 6.15 -2.89 -11.73
CA GLY A 22 6.93 -1.65 -11.79
C GLY A 22 7.91 -1.53 -10.62
N GLU A 23 8.03 -0.33 -10.05
CA GLU A 23 9.01 -0.07 -8.98
C GLU A 23 8.76 -0.90 -7.71
N LEU A 24 7.53 -1.38 -7.50
CA LEU A 24 7.16 -2.22 -6.36
C LEU A 24 7.64 -3.68 -6.49
N GLU A 25 8.12 -4.11 -7.66
CA GLU A 25 8.75 -5.43 -7.83
C GLU A 25 10.05 -5.55 -7.01
N SER A 26 10.72 -4.42 -6.81
CA SER A 26 11.95 -4.32 -6.01
C SER A 26 11.73 -4.38 -4.49
N TRP A 27 10.47 -4.45 -4.04
CA TRP A 27 10.17 -4.46 -2.61
C TRP A 27 10.57 -5.77 -1.94
N GLY A 28 11.60 -5.67 -1.09
CA GLY A 28 11.97 -6.72 -0.13
C GLY A 28 10.93 -6.95 0.96
N SER A 29 11.13 -7.97 1.76
CA SER A 29 10.25 -8.34 2.89
C SER A 29 10.05 -7.21 3.89
N GLU A 30 11.08 -6.41 4.16
CA GLU A 30 11.06 -5.34 5.16
C GLU A 30 9.98 -4.28 4.90
N LYS A 31 9.86 -3.81 3.64
CA LYS A 31 8.84 -2.82 3.26
C LYS A 31 7.42 -3.37 3.39
N LYS A 32 7.24 -4.68 3.20
CA LYS A 32 5.95 -5.36 3.33
C LYS A 32 5.54 -5.46 4.80
N THR A 33 6.48 -5.86 5.66
CA THR A 33 6.29 -5.88 7.11
C THR A 33 5.94 -4.49 7.63
N LEU A 34 6.62 -3.45 7.14
CA LEU A 34 6.32 -2.07 7.52
C LEU A 34 4.86 -1.68 7.21
N ILE A 35 4.37 -1.98 6.00
CA ILE A 35 2.96 -1.69 5.66
C ILE A 35 2.01 -2.48 6.54
N MET A 36 2.28 -3.76 6.79
CA MET A 36 1.43 -4.57 7.68
C MET A 36 1.36 -3.96 9.08
N SER A 37 2.50 -3.60 9.67
CA SER A 37 2.54 -2.96 10.98
C SER A 37 1.81 -1.62 11.00
N MET A 38 1.97 -0.79 9.97
CA MET A 38 1.21 0.47 9.88
C MET A 38 -0.29 0.25 9.82
N LEU A 39 -0.75 -0.79 9.10
CA LEU A 39 -2.16 -1.11 9.01
C LEU A 39 -2.72 -1.64 10.34
N GLU A 40 -1.92 -2.43 11.07
CA GLU A 40 -2.24 -2.90 12.43
C GLU A 40 -2.31 -1.74 13.42
N ASP A 41 -1.32 -0.85 13.42
CA ASP A 41 -1.24 0.31 14.32
C ASP A 41 -2.39 1.29 14.13
N CYS A 42 -2.86 1.43 12.89
CA CYS A 42 -4.03 2.26 12.58
C CYS A 42 -5.37 1.55 12.90
N GLY A 43 -5.33 0.33 13.46
CA GLY A 43 -6.51 -0.41 13.89
C GLY A 43 -7.31 -1.05 12.76
N PHE A 44 -6.76 -1.19 11.55
CA PHE A 44 -7.54 -1.67 10.40
C PHE A 44 -7.88 -3.16 10.46
N MET A 45 -7.07 -3.95 11.15
CA MET A 45 -7.33 -5.37 11.39
C MET A 45 -8.46 -5.60 12.41
N ILE A 46 -9.01 -4.53 13.03
CA ILE A 46 -10.06 -4.58 14.06
C ILE A 46 -11.48 -4.60 13.44
N GLY A 47 -11.60 -4.49 12.11
CA GLY A 47 -12.85 -4.73 11.39
C GLY A 47 -13.84 -3.56 11.38
N GLU A 48 -13.39 -2.35 11.69
CA GLU A 48 -14.23 -1.15 11.59
C GLU A 48 -14.30 -0.65 10.13
N GLU A 49 -15.52 -0.51 9.59
CA GLU A 49 -15.84 -0.12 8.20
C GLU A 49 -15.44 1.32 7.82
N THR A 50 -14.66 2.01 8.64
CA THR A 50 -14.30 3.43 8.48
C THR A 50 -13.04 3.65 7.65
N PHE A 51 -12.21 2.62 7.43
CA PHE A 51 -10.99 2.77 6.65
C PHE A 51 -11.23 2.68 5.15
N ARG A 52 -10.93 3.77 4.44
CA ARG A 52 -10.97 3.80 2.97
C ARG A 52 -9.59 3.71 2.35
N ARG A 53 -8.60 4.43 2.90
CA ARG A 53 -7.26 4.56 2.32
C ARG A 53 -6.28 5.22 3.29
N MET A 54 -5.07 4.68 3.38
CA MET A 54 -3.90 5.31 3.98
C MET A 54 -3.04 5.89 2.86
N VAL A 55 -2.52 7.09 3.08
CA VAL A 55 -1.62 7.76 2.13
C VAL A 55 -0.32 8.04 2.85
N MET A 56 0.79 7.51 2.33
CA MET A 56 2.14 7.86 2.76
C MET A 56 2.75 8.80 1.73
N GLU A 57 2.76 10.09 2.04
CA GLU A 57 3.27 11.13 1.14
C GLU A 57 4.77 11.34 1.32
N PHE A 58 5.48 11.35 0.20
CA PHE A 58 6.88 11.76 0.10
C PHE A 58 6.97 12.89 -0.93
N ARG A 59 8.12 13.57 -0.97
CA ARG A 59 8.36 14.61 -1.96
C ARG A 59 8.46 13.97 -3.36
N GLY A 60 7.48 14.24 -4.21
CA GLY A 60 7.42 13.79 -5.61
C GLY A 60 6.78 12.41 -5.82
N TYR A 61 6.42 11.67 -4.77
CA TYR A 61 5.68 10.42 -4.88
C TYR A 61 4.90 10.08 -3.60
N GLU A 62 3.90 9.21 -3.72
CA GLU A 62 3.15 8.70 -2.58
C GLU A 62 2.78 7.23 -2.76
N TYR A 63 2.58 6.55 -1.63
CA TYR A 63 1.95 5.25 -1.58
C TYR A 63 0.50 5.39 -1.14
N LEU A 64 -0.42 4.90 -1.98
CA LEU A 64 -1.81 4.72 -1.64
C LEU A 64 -2.01 3.28 -1.19
N VAL A 65 -2.47 3.09 0.04
CA VAL A 65 -2.73 1.77 0.61
C VAL A 65 -4.19 1.64 0.95
N THR A 66 -4.83 0.59 0.47
CA THR A 66 -6.20 0.23 0.84
C THR A 66 -6.27 -1.28 1.07
N LEU A 67 -7.33 -1.76 1.71
CA LEU A 67 -7.55 -3.18 1.92
C LEU A 67 -9.02 -3.53 1.82
N THR A 68 -9.24 -4.81 1.52
CA THR A 68 -10.53 -5.49 1.58
C THR A 68 -10.47 -6.54 2.69
N ARG A 69 -11.51 -7.35 2.83
CA ARG A 69 -11.53 -8.46 3.79
C ARG A 69 -10.49 -9.55 3.49
N GLU A 70 -9.89 -9.54 2.31
CA GLU A 70 -9.02 -10.64 1.84
C GLU A 70 -7.64 -10.14 1.41
N GLU A 71 -7.54 -8.90 0.94
CA GLU A 71 -6.38 -8.42 0.18
C GLU A 71 -6.05 -6.97 0.52
N ILE A 72 -4.75 -6.67 0.54
CA ILE A 72 -4.18 -5.33 0.64
C ILE A 72 -3.68 -4.91 -0.73
N PHE A 73 -3.98 -3.67 -1.10
CA PHE A 73 -3.58 -3.05 -2.34
C PHE A 73 -2.71 -1.83 -2.06
N VAL A 74 -1.60 -1.73 -2.78
CA VAL A 74 -0.67 -0.62 -2.73
C VAL A 74 -0.45 -0.09 -4.13
N ILE A 75 -0.59 1.22 -4.31
CA ILE A 75 -0.24 1.92 -5.54
C ILE A 75 0.85 2.93 -5.22
N LEU A 76 1.94 2.88 -5.97
CA LEU A 76 2.94 3.94 -6.00
C LEU A 76 2.67 4.84 -7.20
N ARG A 77 2.58 6.14 -6.95
CA ARG A 77 2.42 7.14 -8.01
C ARG A 77 3.20 8.41 -7.71
N THR A 78 3.46 9.21 -8.73
CA THR A 78 3.97 10.57 -8.55
C THR A 78 2.91 11.45 -7.87
N ASN A 79 3.34 12.39 -7.05
CA ASN A 79 2.52 13.46 -6.48
C ASN A 79 3.17 14.83 -6.75
N GLU A 80 2.37 15.89 -6.64
CA GLU A 80 2.82 17.27 -6.88
C GLU A 80 3.13 18.02 -5.56
N THR A 81 3.28 17.30 -4.45
CA THR A 81 3.43 17.87 -3.11
C THR A 81 4.76 18.61 -2.91
#